data_AF-A0A949KYB5-F1
#
_entry.id   AF-A0A949KYB5-F1
#
_cell.length_a   1.000
_cell.length_b   1.000
_cell.length_c   1.000
_cell.angle_alpha   90.00
_cell.angle_beta   90.00
_cell.angle_gamma   90.00
#
_symmetry.space_group_name_H-M   'P 1'
#
loop_
_entity.id
_entity.type
_entity.pdbx_description
1 polymer ?
#
loop_
_entity_poly.entity_id
_entity_poly.type
_entity_poly.pdbx_seq_one_letter_code
_entity_poly.pdbx_strand_id
1 'polypeptide(L)'
;MELEIIFKIITTILGILGVGKIFYEITNSSKARLRDEYRFSKDFLNDIAQDKKLHPFSIEKGYQAIAGTSEISKKEVSYLLSLENPCRCVSDYVFARDYLEHIETDEKSQIIFANNYKNKFYRIFLISFNIAKYFICAFLALSPFLFPNFFGSSLYHSTTYFIITLPFFGYFAFTSVQSFSKLIRSEKLVKNQNKHTKLIISK
;
A
#
# COMPACT_ATOMS: atom_id res chain seq x y z
N MET A 1 -36.25 -3.58 18.85
CA MET A 1 -35.85 -4.16 17.56
C MET A 1 -34.89 -3.24 16.80
N GLU A 2 -35.22 -1.97 16.56
CA GLU A 2 -34.33 -1.07 15.80
C GLU A 2 -33.02 -0.68 16.52
N LEU A 3 -33.09 -0.37 17.82
CA LEU A 3 -31.87 -0.03 18.58
C LEU A 3 -30.86 -1.18 18.64
N GLU A 4 -31.33 -2.42 18.76
CA GLU A 4 -30.46 -3.61 18.78
C GLU A 4 -29.72 -3.80 17.44
N ILE A 5 -30.42 -3.57 16.32
CA ILE A 5 -29.83 -3.62 14.98
C ILE A 5 -28.78 -2.52 14.81
N ILE A 6 -29.08 -1.30 15.25
CA ILE A 6 -28.14 -0.17 15.21
C ILE A 6 -26.88 -0.49 16.03
N PHE A 7 -27.03 -1.01 17.26
CA PHE A 7 -25.90 -1.42 18.09
C PHE A 7 -25.07 -2.54 17.45
N LYS A 8 -25.70 -3.53 16.83
CA LYS A 8 -25.01 -4.60 16.09
C LYS A 8 -24.21 -4.04 14.91
N ILE A 9 -24.77 -3.11 14.14
CA ILE A 9 -24.06 -2.46 13.04
C ILE A 9 -22.84 -1.68 13.54
N ILE A 10 -23.00 -0.86 14.58
CA ILE A 10 -21.90 -0.04 15.14
C ILE A 10 -20.77 -0.93 15.67
N THR A 11 -21.11 -1.95 16.47
CA THR A 11 -20.10 -2.87 17.03
C THR A 11 -19.38 -3.67 15.95
N THR A 12 -20.09 -4.04 14.88
CA THR A 12 -19.51 -4.69 13.70
C THR A 12 -18.52 -3.78 12.99
N ILE A 13 -18.88 -2.51 12.76
CA ILE A 13 -17.97 -1.53 12.15
C ILE A 13 -16.69 -1.38 12.99
N LEU A 14 -16.82 -1.29 14.32
CA LEU A 14 -15.67 -1.20 15.22
C LEU A 14 -14.79 -2.46 15.17
N GLY A 15 -15.40 -3.66 15.13
CA GLY A 15 -14.68 -4.92 14.98
C GLY A 15 -13.91 -5.00 13.66
N ILE A 16 -14.54 -4.59 12.56
CA ILE A 16 -13.92 -4.52 11.23
C ILE A 16 -12.70 -3.58 11.25
N LEU A 17 -12.80 -2.42 11.88
CA LEU A 17 -11.67 -1.47 12.03
C LEU A 17 -10.54 -2.06 12.88
N GLY A 18 -10.87 -2.77 13.96
CA GLY A 18 -9.90 -3.42 14.84
C GLY A 18 -9.09 -4.52 14.14
N VAL A 19 -9.76 -5.38 13.38
CA VAL A 19 -9.10 -6.44 12.58
C VAL A 19 -8.13 -5.83 11.58
N GLY A 20 -8.53 -4.77 10.87
CA GLY A 20 -7.65 -4.07 9.92
C GLY A 20 -6.34 -3.55 10.56
N LYS A 21 -6.40 -3.04 11.80
CA LYS A 21 -5.21 -2.57 12.52
C LYS A 21 -4.25 -3.71 12.87
N ILE A 22 -4.77 -4.85 13.33
CA ILE A 22 -3.95 -6.01 13.70
C ILE A 22 -3.20 -6.55 12.49
N PHE A 23 -3.87 -6.68 11.34
CA PHE A 23 -3.20 -7.09 10.09
C PHE A 23 -2.08 -6.12 9.71
N TYR A 24 -2.29 -4.81 9.85
CA TYR A 24 -1.26 -3.81 9.58
C TYR A 24 -0.02 -3.99 10.47
N GLU A 25 -0.21 -4.19 11.78
CA GLU A 25 0.90 -4.37 12.73
C GLU A 25 1.69 -5.66 12.47
N ILE A 26 1.03 -6.77 12.15
CA ILE A 26 1.68 -8.06 11.86
C ILE A 26 2.49 -8.00 10.57
N THR A 27 2.03 -7.25 9.57
CA THR A 27 2.76 -7.09 8.30
C THR A 27 3.99 -6.18 8.40
N ASN A 28 4.15 -5.43 9.49
CA ASN A 28 5.28 -4.52 9.66
C ASN A 28 6.55 -5.28 10.10
N SER A 29 7.62 -5.10 9.33
CA SER A 29 8.90 -5.80 9.32
C SER A 29 9.57 -6.04 10.69
N SER A 30 10.20 -7.21 10.86
CA SER A 30 10.98 -7.55 12.06
C SER A 30 12.26 -6.71 12.18
N LYS A 31 12.72 -6.46 13.42
CA LYS A 31 13.95 -5.68 13.68
C LYS A 31 15.19 -6.25 12.97
N ALA A 32 15.26 -7.57 12.76
CA ALA A 32 16.36 -8.21 12.05
C ALA A 32 16.41 -7.79 10.58
N ARG A 33 15.26 -7.87 9.89
CA ARG A 33 15.13 -7.48 8.48
C ARG A 33 15.50 -6.00 8.27
N LEU A 34 15.06 -5.09 9.15
CA LEU A 34 15.42 -3.68 9.07
C LEU A 34 16.94 -3.44 9.17
N ARG A 35 17.65 -4.24 9.97
CA ARG A 35 19.12 -4.14 10.09
C ARG A 35 19.82 -4.62 8.83
N ASP A 36 19.31 -5.66 8.20
CA ASP A 36 19.86 -6.20 6.96
C ASP A 36 19.61 -5.24 5.78
N GLU A 37 18.40 -4.68 5.67
CA GLU A 37 18.07 -3.62 4.70
C GLU A 37 18.99 -2.40 4.86
N TYR A 38 19.25 -1.98 6.11
CA TYR A 38 20.20 -0.90 6.40
C TYR A 38 21.63 -1.23 5.97
N ARG A 39 22.15 -2.41 6.35
CA ARG A 39 23.51 -2.83 6.00
C ARG A 39 23.72 -2.88 4.50
N PHE A 40 22.80 -3.55 3.80
CA PHE A 40 22.83 -3.64 2.34
C PHE A 40 22.81 -2.25 1.68
N SER A 41 21.86 -1.39 2.09
CA SER A 41 21.72 -0.06 1.50
C SER A 41 22.96 0.80 1.75
N LYS A 42 23.55 0.71 2.94
CA LYS A 42 24.78 1.42 3.29
C LYS A 42 25.95 0.97 2.41
N ASP A 43 26.17 -0.34 2.29
CA ASP A 43 27.30 -0.89 1.54
C ASP A 43 27.16 -0.57 0.04
N PHE A 44 25.98 -0.78 -0.53
CA PHE A 44 25.71 -0.49 -1.94
C PHE A 44 25.85 1.00 -2.28
N LEU A 45 25.30 1.90 -1.46
CA LEU A 45 25.42 3.34 -1.69
C LEU A 45 26.86 3.83 -1.51
N ASN A 46 27.63 3.24 -0.59
CA ASN A 46 29.06 3.52 -0.44
C ASN A 46 29.84 3.05 -1.68
N ASP A 47 29.53 1.87 -2.22
CA ASP A 47 30.19 1.35 -3.42
C ASP A 47 29.94 2.25 -4.64
N ILE A 48 28.72 2.80 -4.77
CA ILE A 48 28.39 3.81 -5.80
C ILE A 48 29.16 5.11 -5.55
N ALA A 49 29.19 5.60 -4.31
CA ALA A 49 29.83 6.87 -3.97
C ALA A 49 31.36 6.85 -4.16
N GLN A 50 31.99 5.70 -3.98
CA GLN A 50 33.43 5.49 -4.19
C GLN A 50 33.82 5.24 -5.65
N ASP A 51 32.86 5.36 -6.59
CA ASP A 51 33.03 5.06 -8.02
C ASP A 51 33.75 3.72 -8.26
N LYS A 52 33.42 2.71 -7.43
CA LYS A 52 33.81 1.35 -7.76
C LYS A 52 33.17 1.06 -9.11
N LYS A 53 33.96 0.68 -10.11
CA LYS A 53 33.52 0.31 -11.46
C LYS A 53 32.62 -0.93 -11.42
N LEU A 54 31.42 -0.76 -10.88
CA LEU A 54 30.39 -1.77 -10.79
C LEU A 54 29.81 -1.98 -12.18
N HIS A 55 29.61 -3.24 -12.52
CA HIS A 55 28.94 -3.59 -13.77
C HIS A 55 27.51 -3.01 -13.76
N PRO A 56 26.98 -2.48 -14.89
CA PRO A 56 25.63 -1.91 -14.95
C PRO A 56 24.54 -2.83 -14.40
N PHE A 57 24.66 -4.15 -14.63
CA PHE A 57 23.77 -5.16 -14.07
C PHE A 57 23.76 -5.16 -12.53
N SER A 58 24.94 -5.07 -11.89
CA SER A 58 25.05 -5.03 -10.44
C SER A 58 24.42 -3.76 -9.86
N ILE A 59 24.56 -2.64 -10.59
CA ILE A 59 23.93 -1.38 -10.21
C ILE A 59 22.40 -1.50 -10.28
N GLU A 60 21.86 -2.02 -11.38
CA GLU A 60 20.42 -2.25 -11.54
C GLU A 60 19.87 -3.12 -10.41
N LYS A 61 20.54 -4.25 -10.14
CA LYS A 61 20.14 -5.18 -9.08
C LYS A 61 20.21 -4.57 -7.69
N GLY A 62 21.20 -3.72 -7.42
CA GLY A 62 21.30 -3.05 -6.14
C GLY A 62 20.17 -2.06 -5.89
N TYR A 63 19.77 -1.28 -6.90
CA TYR A 63 18.59 -0.41 -6.79
C TYR A 63 17.28 -1.21 -6.65
N GLN A 64 17.12 -2.31 -7.39
CA GLN A 64 15.98 -3.23 -7.22
C GLN A 64 15.92 -3.83 -5.82
N ALA A 65 17.08 -4.18 -5.25
CA ALA A 65 17.19 -4.71 -3.90
C ALA A 65 16.84 -3.66 -2.83
N ILE A 66 17.26 -2.40 -3.00
CA ILE A 66 16.82 -1.29 -2.13
C ILE A 66 15.30 -1.15 -2.16
N ALA A 67 14.70 -1.27 -3.35
CA ALA A 67 13.25 -1.16 -3.49
C ALA A 67 12.47 -2.40 -3.04
N GLY A 68 13.14 -3.53 -2.85
CA GLY A 68 12.51 -4.81 -2.55
C GLY A 68 11.67 -5.38 -3.70
N THR A 69 11.90 -4.95 -4.95
CA THR A 69 11.18 -5.45 -6.13
C THR A 69 12.06 -5.36 -7.39
N SER A 70 11.90 -6.33 -8.30
CA SER A 70 12.57 -6.33 -9.60
C SER A 70 11.81 -5.58 -10.68
N GLU A 71 10.59 -5.11 -10.39
CA GLU A 71 9.72 -4.59 -11.44
C GLU A 71 10.06 -3.14 -11.81
N ILE A 72 10.76 -2.40 -10.94
CA ILE A 72 11.12 -1.00 -11.16
C ILE A 72 12.57 -0.84 -11.60
N SER A 73 12.82 0.19 -12.40
CA SER A 73 14.12 0.49 -12.99
C SER A 73 15.01 1.26 -12.02
N LYS A 74 16.34 1.15 -12.20
CA LYS A 74 17.34 1.99 -11.52
C LYS A 74 16.97 3.48 -11.56
N LYS A 75 16.50 3.98 -12.70
CA LYS A 75 16.20 5.40 -12.87
C LYS A 75 15.09 5.85 -11.94
N GLU A 76 13.99 5.10 -11.87
CA GLU A 76 12.86 5.36 -10.98
C GLU A 76 13.31 5.34 -9.51
N VAL A 77 14.07 4.32 -9.11
CA VAL A 77 14.58 4.20 -7.72
C VAL A 77 15.53 5.35 -7.40
N SER A 78 16.46 5.68 -8.28
CA SER A 78 17.41 6.77 -8.07
C SER A 78 16.70 8.12 -7.92
N TYR A 79 15.65 8.36 -8.70
CA TYR A 79 14.81 9.54 -8.57
C TYR A 79 14.09 9.57 -7.21
N LEU A 80 13.45 8.46 -6.82
CA LEU A 80 12.75 8.34 -5.53
C LEU A 80 13.69 8.55 -4.34
N LEU A 81 14.93 8.07 -4.44
CA LEU A 81 15.96 8.29 -3.42
C LEU A 81 16.43 9.74 -3.32
N SER A 82 16.20 10.55 -4.36
CA SER A 82 16.51 11.99 -4.36
C SER A 82 15.42 12.86 -3.72
N LEU A 83 14.22 12.30 -3.51
CA LEU A 83 13.09 12.99 -2.90
C LEU A 83 13.22 13.07 -1.38
N GLU A 84 12.55 14.06 -0.79
CA GLU A 84 12.40 14.17 0.65
C GLU A 84 11.71 12.92 1.24
N ASN A 85 12.32 12.29 2.25
CA ASN A 85 11.87 11.02 2.84
C ASN A 85 11.94 9.82 1.88
N PRO A 86 13.15 9.46 1.38
CA PRO A 86 13.34 8.50 0.30
C PRO A 86 12.79 7.10 0.61
N CYS A 87 12.93 6.62 1.84
CA CYS A 87 12.41 5.31 2.25
C CYS A 87 10.88 5.22 2.05
N ARG A 88 10.16 6.29 2.39
CA ARG A 88 8.71 6.35 2.23
C ARG A 88 8.33 6.49 0.77
N CYS A 89 9.03 7.34 0.01
CA CYS A 89 8.78 7.52 -1.42
C CYS A 89 8.95 6.21 -2.20
N VAL A 90 10.03 5.46 -1.96
CA VAL A 90 10.27 4.15 -2.58
C VAL A 90 9.14 3.17 -2.21
N SER A 91 8.81 3.06 -0.93
CA SER A 91 7.73 2.16 -0.49
C SER A 91 6.36 2.53 -1.08
N ASP A 92 6.01 3.82 -1.11
CA ASP A 92 4.71 4.29 -1.61
C ASP A 92 4.63 4.12 -3.14
N TYR A 93 5.73 4.33 -3.85
CA TYR A 93 5.81 4.11 -5.30
C TYR A 93 5.66 2.64 -5.66
N VAL A 94 6.44 1.75 -5.03
CA VAL A 94 6.35 0.30 -5.25
C VAL A 94 4.93 -0.21 -4.96
N PHE A 95 4.36 0.23 -3.84
CA PHE A 95 3.02 -0.22 -3.44
C PHE A 95 1.94 0.26 -4.40
N ALA A 96 2.04 1.48 -4.92
CA ALA A 96 0.98 2.13 -5.70
C ALA A 96 1.30 2.30 -7.19
N ARG A 97 2.25 1.50 -7.70
CA ARG A 97 2.78 1.60 -9.06
C ARG A 97 1.70 1.57 -10.15
N ASP A 98 0.69 0.72 -10.00
CA ASP A 98 -0.40 0.56 -10.97
C ASP A 98 -1.14 1.87 -11.29
N TYR A 99 -1.04 2.88 -10.41
CA TYR A 99 -1.69 4.18 -10.55
C TYR A 99 -0.73 5.30 -10.98
N LEU A 100 0.56 5.02 -11.09
CA LEU A 100 1.63 5.99 -11.25
C LEU A 100 2.42 5.73 -12.52
N GLU A 101 2.87 6.80 -13.16
CA GLU A 101 3.80 6.79 -14.28
C GLU A 101 5.01 7.67 -13.92
N HIS A 102 6.20 7.19 -14.25
CA HIS A 102 7.41 8.00 -14.17
C HIS A 102 7.62 8.70 -15.51
N ILE A 103 7.63 10.04 -15.50
CA ILE A 103 7.96 10.83 -16.67
C ILE A 103 9.37 11.39 -16.49
N GLU A 104 10.23 10.99 -17.40
CA GLU A 104 11.57 11.53 -17.56
C GLU A 104 11.54 12.47 -18.79
N THR A 105 11.71 13.77 -18.55
CA THR A 105 11.95 14.78 -19.61
C THR A 105 13.31 15.42 -19.33
N ASP A 106 14.01 15.88 -20.38
CA ASP A 106 15.38 16.40 -20.32
C ASP A 106 15.64 17.44 -19.21
N GLU A 107 14.60 18.18 -18.79
CA GLU A 107 14.69 19.19 -17.73
C GLU A 107 14.05 18.78 -16.40
N LYS A 108 13.15 17.78 -16.38
CA LYS A 108 12.37 17.40 -15.19
C LYS A 108 12.03 15.91 -15.17
N SER A 109 12.49 15.25 -14.12
CA SER A 109 12.03 13.92 -13.72
C SER A 109 10.95 14.08 -12.66
N GLN A 110 9.77 13.52 -12.89
CA GLN A 110 8.61 13.61 -11.99
C GLN A 110 7.75 12.35 -12.04
N ILE A 111 7.08 12.07 -10.92
CA ILE A 111 6.10 10.99 -10.85
C ILE A 111 4.72 11.61 -11.03
N ILE A 112 3.94 11.09 -11.98
CA ILE A 112 2.57 11.57 -12.20
C ILE A 112 1.59 10.42 -12.10
N PHE A 113 0.31 10.75 -12.09
CA PHE A 113 -0.74 9.76 -12.26
C PHE A 113 -0.75 9.21 -13.68
N ALA A 114 -0.95 7.90 -13.80
CA ALA A 114 -1.18 7.26 -15.08
C ALA A 114 -2.40 7.85 -15.79
N ASN A 115 -2.46 7.75 -17.12
CA ASN A 115 -3.39 8.53 -17.96
C ASN A 115 -4.86 8.47 -17.49
N ASN A 116 -5.34 7.29 -17.07
CA ASN A 116 -6.70 7.07 -16.59
C ASN A 116 -6.99 7.72 -15.23
N TYR A 117 -5.97 8.02 -14.42
CA TYR A 117 -6.09 8.51 -13.06
C TYR A 117 -5.72 10.00 -12.91
N LYS A 118 -5.45 10.70 -14.01
CA LYS A 118 -5.12 12.14 -14.00
C LYS A 118 -6.27 12.99 -13.43
N ASN A 119 -7.52 12.62 -13.72
CA ASN A 119 -8.69 13.33 -13.23
C ASN A 119 -8.91 13.15 -11.72
N LYS A 120 -8.90 14.26 -10.98
CA LYS A 120 -9.13 14.28 -9.52
C LYS A 120 -10.50 13.72 -9.12
N PHE A 121 -11.56 14.08 -9.85
CA PHE A 121 -12.91 13.61 -9.52
C PHE A 121 -13.05 12.11 -9.71
N TYR A 122 -12.41 11.57 -10.74
CA TYR A 122 -12.38 10.12 -10.97
C TYR A 122 -11.66 9.38 -9.84
N ARG A 123 -10.55 9.91 -9.34
CA ARG A 123 -9.86 9.32 -8.17
C ARG A 123 -10.72 9.35 -6.92
N ILE A 124 -11.38 10.47 -6.62
CA ILE A 124 -12.30 10.59 -5.47
C ILE A 124 -13.44 9.57 -5.60
N PHE A 125 -14.02 9.42 -6.79
CA PHE A 125 -15.05 8.42 -7.05
C PHE A 125 -14.52 6.99 -6.80
N LEU A 126 -13.34 6.64 -7.30
CA LEU A 126 -12.73 5.33 -7.06
C LEU A 126 -12.41 5.06 -5.59
N ILE A 127 -11.97 6.07 -4.85
CA ILE A 127 -11.74 5.97 -3.40
C ILE A 127 -13.07 5.68 -2.70
N SER A 128 -14.10 6.48 -2.96
CA SER A 128 -15.44 6.29 -2.38
C SER A 128 -16.04 4.94 -2.75
N PHE A 129 -15.89 4.50 -4.00
CA PHE A 129 -16.35 3.21 -4.47
C PHE A 129 -15.66 2.05 -3.75
N ASN A 130 -14.33 2.09 -3.59
CA ASN A 130 -13.59 1.04 -2.87
C ASN A 130 -13.91 1.02 -1.37
N ILE A 131 -14.13 2.18 -0.75
CA ILE A 131 -14.59 2.26 0.64
C ILE A 131 -15.98 1.64 0.79
N ALA A 132 -16.94 1.99 -0.09
CA ALA A 132 -18.28 1.41 -0.06
C ALA A 132 -18.24 -0.11 -0.28
N LYS A 133 -17.47 -0.57 -1.29
CA LYS A 133 -17.27 -2.00 -1.57
C LYS A 133 -16.67 -2.73 -0.36
N TYR A 134 -15.69 -2.14 0.33
CA TYR A 134 -15.11 -2.71 1.55
C TYR A 134 -16.19 -2.96 2.61
N PHE A 135 -17.01 -1.96 2.93
CA PHE A 135 -18.05 -2.11 3.95
C PHE A 135 -19.11 -3.13 3.54
N ILE A 136 -19.55 -3.13 2.27
CA ILE A 136 -20.52 -4.10 1.77
C ILE A 136 -19.95 -5.52 1.87
N CYS A 137 -18.73 -5.75 1.40
CA CYS A 137 -18.09 -7.06 1.45
C CYS A 137 -17.83 -7.51 2.90
N ALA A 138 -17.32 -6.63 3.77
CA ALA A 138 -17.09 -6.97 5.18
C ALA A 138 -18.40 -7.30 5.91
N PHE A 139 -19.47 -6.57 5.60
CA PHE A 139 -20.80 -6.85 6.14
C PHE A 139 -21.35 -8.19 5.64
N LEU A 140 -21.21 -8.50 4.35
CA LEU A 140 -21.59 -9.78 3.78
C LEU A 140 -20.77 -10.94 4.36
N ALA A 141 -19.48 -10.74 4.60
CA ALA A 141 -18.63 -11.73 5.26
C ALA A 141 -19.16 -12.08 6.66
N LEU A 142 -19.58 -11.06 7.43
CA LEU A 142 -20.11 -11.21 8.80
C LEU A 142 -21.61 -11.51 8.86
N SER A 143 -22.30 -11.48 7.72
CA SER A 143 -23.76 -11.67 7.66
C SER A 143 -24.30 -12.92 8.38
N PRO A 144 -23.62 -14.08 8.39
CA PRO A 144 -24.12 -15.26 9.11
C PRO A 144 -24.21 -15.08 10.64
N PHE A 145 -23.41 -14.18 11.21
CA PHE A 145 -23.44 -13.84 12.63
C PHE A 145 -24.39 -12.68 12.95
N LEU A 146 -24.58 -11.76 12.00
CA LEU A 146 -25.49 -10.61 12.17
C LEU A 146 -26.95 -11.02 12.06
N PHE A 147 -27.24 -12.00 11.21
CA PHE A 147 -28.59 -12.45 10.90
C PHE A 147 -28.74 -13.97 11.07
N PRO A 148 -28.48 -14.52 12.27
CA PRO A 148 -28.49 -15.97 12.49
C PRO A 148 -29.84 -16.60 12.15
N ASN A 149 -30.95 -15.87 12.36
CA ASN A 149 -32.29 -16.35 12.03
C ASN A 149 -32.49 -16.68 10.53
N PHE A 150 -31.76 -16.01 9.63
CA PHE A 150 -31.82 -16.29 8.18
C PHE A 150 -30.95 -17.47 7.76
N PHE A 151 -29.90 -17.77 8.53
CA PHE A 151 -28.90 -18.79 8.22
C PHE A 151 -29.04 -20.04 9.12
N GLY A 152 -30.13 -20.16 9.86
CA GLY A 152 -30.34 -21.21 10.86
C GLY A 152 -29.93 -20.71 12.24
N SER A 153 -30.87 -20.76 13.19
CA SER A 153 -30.73 -20.20 14.55
C SER A 153 -29.66 -20.86 15.43
N SER A 154 -28.94 -21.88 14.93
CA SER A 154 -27.88 -22.56 15.66
C SER A 154 -26.50 -21.96 15.36
N LEU A 155 -25.66 -21.88 16.39
CA LEU A 155 -24.28 -21.39 16.26
C LEU A 155 -23.46 -22.21 15.23
N TYR A 156 -23.79 -23.50 15.10
CA TYR A 156 -23.17 -24.40 14.14
C TYR A 156 -23.44 -23.97 12.69
N HIS A 157 -24.69 -23.61 12.36
CA HIS A 157 -25.01 -23.13 11.02
C HIS A 157 -24.34 -21.78 10.73
N SER A 158 -24.46 -20.80 11.64
CA SER A 158 -23.79 -19.50 11.48
C SER A 158 -22.28 -19.63 11.26
N THR A 159 -21.62 -20.52 11.99
CA THR A 159 -20.17 -20.74 11.85
C THR A 159 -19.83 -21.43 10.52
N THR A 160 -20.64 -22.40 10.10
CA THR A 160 -20.46 -23.10 8.82
C THR A 160 -20.58 -22.12 7.65
N TYR A 161 -21.63 -21.29 7.64
CA TYR A 161 -21.80 -20.26 6.62
C TYR A 161 -20.69 -19.21 6.66
N PHE A 162 -20.23 -18.80 7.85
CA PHE A 162 -19.13 -17.86 7.99
C PHE A 162 -17.83 -18.37 7.37
N ILE A 163 -17.49 -19.64 7.55
CA ILE A 163 -16.30 -20.26 6.94
C ILE A 163 -16.37 -20.20 5.41
N ILE A 164 -17.57 -20.21 4.83
CA ILE A 164 -17.79 -20.11 3.38
C ILE A 164 -17.77 -18.65 2.91
N THR A 165 -18.43 -17.74 3.63
CA THR A 165 -18.54 -16.32 3.24
C THR A 165 -17.24 -15.56 3.45
N LEU A 166 -16.46 -15.89 4.48
CA LEU A 166 -15.25 -15.16 4.85
C LEU A 166 -14.16 -15.19 3.78
N PRO A 167 -13.77 -16.33 3.17
CA PRO A 167 -12.73 -16.33 2.13
C PRO A 167 -13.15 -15.50 0.92
N PHE A 168 -14.41 -15.60 0.50
CA PHE A 168 -14.89 -14.91 -0.69
C PHE A 168 -15.03 -13.41 -0.44
N PHE A 169 -15.88 -13.02 0.51
CA PHE A 169 -16.13 -11.60 0.77
C PHE A 169 -15.00 -10.92 1.53
N GLY A 170 -14.26 -11.64 2.37
CA GLY A 170 -13.07 -11.14 3.04
C GLY A 170 -11.94 -10.83 2.05
N TYR A 171 -11.72 -11.67 1.03
CA TYR A 171 -10.76 -11.37 -0.04
C TYR A 171 -11.15 -10.11 -0.82
N PHE A 172 -12.43 -9.96 -1.18
CA PHE A 172 -12.90 -8.74 -1.85
C PHE A 172 -12.82 -7.49 -0.98
N ALA A 173 -13.09 -7.62 0.32
CA ALA A 173 -12.91 -6.54 1.28
C ALA A 173 -11.43 -6.13 1.36
N PHE A 174 -10.53 -7.10 1.49
CA PHE A 174 -9.09 -6.86 1.56
C PHE A 174 -8.53 -6.17 0.31
N THR A 175 -8.88 -6.66 -0.88
CA THR A 175 -8.44 -6.06 -2.14
C THR A 175 -8.96 -4.62 -2.29
N SER A 176 -10.19 -4.33 -1.85
CA SER A 176 -10.71 -2.96 -1.79
C SER A 176 -9.92 -2.05 -0.86
N VAL A 177 -9.49 -2.56 0.30
CA VAL A 177 -8.63 -1.81 1.23
C VAL A 177 -7.29 -1.45 0.58
N GLN A 178 -6.68 -2.43 -0.10
CA GLN A 178 -5.44 -2.22 -0.81
C GLN A 178 -5.60 -1.17 -1.92
N SER A 179 -6.62 -1.26 -2.75
CA SER A 179 -6.84 -0.33 -3.86
C SER A 179 -7.02 1.12 -3.40
N PHE A 180 -7.83 1.38 -2.36
CA PHE A 180 -7.97 2.76 -1.86
C PHE A 180 -6.66 3.24 -1.21
N SER A 181 -5.96 2.36 -0.48
CA SER A 181 -4.69 2.70 0.17
C SER A 181 -3.61 3.06 -0.84
N LYS A 182 -3.56 2.34 -1.97
CA LYS A 182 -2.67 2.63 -3.10
C LYS A 182 -2.96 4.04 -3.63
N LEU A 183 -4.21 4.36 -3.94
CA LEU A 183 -4.62 5.69 -4.44
C LEU A 183 -4.25 6.84 -3.48
N ILE A 184 -4.49 6.69 -2.17
CA ILE A 184 -4.15 7.72 -1.17
C ILE A 184 -2.62 7.92 -1.10
N ARG A 185 -1.84 6.84 -1.16
CA ARG A 185 -0.37 6.92 -1.16
C ARG A 185 0.16 7.55 -2.46
N SER A 186 -0.42 7.21 -3.61
CA SER A 186 -0.13 7.86 -4.88
C SER A 186 -0.39 9.37 -4.80
N GLU A 187 -1.51 9.81 -4.22
CA GLU A 187 -1.81 11.25 -4.06
C GLU A 187 -0.80 11.96 -3.18
N LYS A 188 -0.37 11.34 -2.08
CA LYS A 188 0.66 11.88 -1.20
C LYS A 188 2.00 11.98 -1.92
N LEU A 189 2.40 10.94 -2.64
CA LEU A 189 3.67 10.91 -3.38
C LEU A 189 3.69 11.93 -4.52
N VAL A 190 2.59 12.07 -5.27
CA VAL A 190 2.50 13.07 -6.35
C VAL A 190 2.53 14.50 -5.79
N LYS A 191 1.88 14.74 -4.65
CA LYS A 191 1.86 16.06 -4.01
C LYS A 191 3.22 16.43 -3.39
N ASN A 192 3.95 15.46 -2.87
CA ASN A 192 5.18 15.67 -2.10
C ASN A 192 6.40 15.16 -2.87
N GLN A 193 6.79 15.89 -3.93
CA GLN A 193 8.02 15.63 -4.72
C GLN A 193 9.09 16.70 -4.51
N ASN A 194 9.15 17.27 -3.31
CA ASN A 194 10.24 18.16 -2.97
C ASN A 194 11.53 17.35 -3.00
N LYS A 195 12.46 17.76 -3.86
CA LYS A 195 13.82 17.19 -3.85
C LYS A 195 14.49 17.60 -2.55
N HIS A 196 15.35 16.74 -2.01
CA HIS A 196 16.22 17.14 -0.91
C HIS A 196 17.00 18.41 -1.31
N THR A 197 16.81 19.51 -0.59
CA THR A 197 17.58 20.73 -0.78
C THR A 197 19.03 20.47 -0.42
N LYS A 198 19.89 20.35 -1.44
CA LYS A 198 21.36 20.29 -1.44
C LYS A 198 21.98 19.23 -0.50
N LEU A 199 22.48 18.14 -1.11
CA LEU A 199 23.65 17.44 -0.57
C LEU A 199 24.73 18.49 -0.27
N ILE A 200 25.17 18.48 0.98
CA ILE A 200 26.24 19.33 1.50
C ILE A 200 27.44 19.21 0.55
N ILE A 201 27.76 20.28 -0.17
CA ILE A 201 29.08 20.46 -0.77
C ILE A 201 30.02 20.64 0.42
N SER A 202 30.61 19.55 0.92
CA SER A 202 31.82 19.65 1.72
C SER A 202 32.95 19.95 0.74
N LYS A 203 33.62 21.08 1.00
CA LYS A 203 34.91 21.43 0.40
C LYS A 203 35.93 20.30 0.57
#